data_AF-A0A9D1KPC4-F1
#
_entry.id   AF-A0A9D1KPC4-F1
#
_cell.length_a   1.000
_cell.length_b   1.000
_cell.length_c   1.000
_cell.angle_alpha   90.00
_cell.angle_beta   90.00
_cell.angle_gamma   90.00
#
_symmetry.space_group_name_H-M   'P 1'
#
loop_
_entity.id
_entity.type
_entity.pdbx_description
1 polymer ?
#
loop_
_entity_poly.entity_id
_entity_poly.type
_entity_poly.pdbx_seq_one_letter_code
_entity_poly.pdbx_strand_id
1 'polypeptide(L)'
;MPSNEDARPDAPTDPSDGGGRFVDAIAQTEPAPRSFGRAIGGTIAGTVLPGLGLVLGRHRMIGAVVLTTFLGGLLALVLLVVFRRRSLIAWALNPSIMQTAAIILVVAAFAWVGVIILTHVWLRPAKLTNGQRGAGAALVGVLSFLVAAPLAVGSVYATASAQSVGGTFKSHNDSKSATRPSEKPTREAADPWKGVDRVNILLLGGDSDGGNRDGIRTDTVMVASIDPQTGNVTLVSLPRNTGRMPFPEDSVLHEHFPYGFSNGDGSN
;
A
#
# COMPACT_ATOMS: atom_id res chain seq x y z
N MET A 1 57.63 45.52 -94.11
CA MET A 1 58.32 44.38 -93.48
C MET A 1 57.61 44.05 -92.17
N PRO A 2 57.48 42.76 -91.86
CA PRO A 2 56.36 42.14 -91.11
C PRO A 2 56.65 42.10 -89.60
N SER A 3 55.67 41.90 -88.71
CA SER A 3 55.23 40.55 -88.30
C SER A 3 53.84 40.54 -87.64
N ASN A 4 52.98 39.71 -88.22
CA ASN A 4 51.80 39.11 -87.59
C ASN A 4 52.21 38.06 -86.54
N GLU A 5 51.20 37.59 -85.80
CA GLU A 5 51.12 36.38 -84.97
C GLU A 5 51.63 36.47 -83.53
N ASP A 6 50.67 36.51 -82.60
CA ASP A 6 50.44 35.37 -81.71
C ASP A 6 49.05 35.46 -81.09
N ALA A 7 48.09 34.71 -81.67
CA ALA A 7 46.81 34.41 -81.05
C ALA A 7 46.99 33.19 -80.14
N ARG A 8 46.95 33.39 -78.83
CA ARG A 8 46.81 32.29 -77.85
C ARG A 8 45.33 32.07 -77.54
N PRO A 9 44.83 30.83 -77.59
CA PRO A 9 43.49 30.50 -77.11
C PRO A 9 43.52 30.36 -75.59
N ASP A 10 42.80 31.22 -74.88
CA ASP A 10 42.59 31.06 -73.44
C ASP A 10 41.68 29.84 -73.19
N ALA A 11 42.19 28.98 -72.31
CA ALA A 11 41.65 27.68 -71.93
C ALA A 11 40.40 27.81 -71.03
N PRO A 12 39.69 26.70 -70.74
CA PRO A 12 38.25 26.69 -70.43
C PRO A 12 37.92 27.30 -69.06
N THR A 13 36.73 27.92 -69.01
CA THR A 13 36.04 28.40 -67.81
C THR A 13 35.95 27.31 -66.73
N ASP A 14 36.52 27.61 -65.57
CA ASP A 14 36.40 26.83 -64.33
C ASP A 14 34.92 26.65 -63.93
N PRO A 15 34.39 25.42 -63.79
CA PRO A 15 33.02 25.17 -63.35
C PRO A 15 32.93 25.03 -61.81
N SER A 16 33.69 25.81 -61.05
CA SER A 16 33.68 25.75 -59.58
C SER A 16 32.58 26.59 -58.92
N ASP A 17 31.81 27.37 -59.68
CA ASP A 17 30.76 28.27 -59.15
C ASP A 17 29.36 27.61 -58.98
N GLY A 18 29.37 26.29 -58.73
CA GLY A 18 28.16 25.50 -58.41
C GLY A 18 28.15 24.96 -56.97
N GLY A 19 29.27 25.03 -56.25
CA GLY A 19 29.44 24.39 -54.94
C GLY A 19 28.83 25.17 -53.77
N GLY A 20 28.71 26.50 -53.86
CA GLY A 20 28.28 27.34 -52.73
C GLY A 20 26.83 27.12 -52.30
N ARG A 21 25.92 26.83 -53.25
CA ARG A 21 24.48 26.69 -52.96
C ARG A 21 24.11 25.38 -52.27
N PHE A 22 24.90 24.32 -52.48
CA PHE A 22 24.64 23.03 -51.83
C PHE A 22 25.23 22.97 -50.42
N VAL A 23 26.35 23.66 -50.17
CA VAL A 23 27.00 23.69 -48.84
C VAL A 23 26.24 24.60 -47.87
N ASP A 24 25.62 25.69 -48.36
CA ASP A 24 24.74 26.55 -47.55
C ASP A 24 23.41 25.88 -47.17
N ALA A 25 22.92 24.91 -47.96
CA ALA A 25 21.72 24.13 -47.62
C ALA A 25 21.97 23.10 -46.50
N ILE A 26 23.24 22.83 -46.18
CA ILE A 26 23.67 21.93 -45.09
C ILE A 26 24.12 22.76 -43.87
N ALA A 27 24.07 24.10 -43.96
CA ALA A 27 24.20 25.01 -42.83
C ALA A 27 22.95 24.90 -41.94
N GLN A 28 22.95 23.83 -41.14
CA GLN A 28 22.46 23.79 -39.78
C GLN A 28 20.98 24.17 -39.63
N THR A 29 20.12 23.16 -39.76
CA THR A 29 18.94 23.09 -38.90
C THR A 29 19.43 22.92 -37.46
N GLU A 30 20.01 23.97 -36.88
CA GLU A 30 20.25 24.04 -35.45
C GLU A 30 18.89 23.86 -34.78
N PRO A 31 18.69 22.81 -33.96
CA PRO A 31 17.42 22.61 -33.28
C PRO A 31 17.14 23.86 -32.44
N ALA A 32 16.04 24.56 -32.76
CA ALA A 32 15.66 25.83 -32.17
C ALA A 32 15.95 25.88 -30.65
N PRO A 33 16.53 26.98 -30.14
CA PRO A 33 16.93 27.08 -28.74
C PRO A 33 15.75 26.73 -27.84
N ARG A 34 15.94 25.70 -27.01
CA ARG A 34 14.88 25.15 -26.15
C ARG A 34 14.42 26.22 -25.17
N SER A 35 13.19 26.72 -25.33
CA SER A 35 12.62 27.68 -24.42
C SER A 35 12.40 27.04 -23.04
N PHE A 36 12.65 27.82 -21.99
CA PHE A 36 12.42 27.41 -20.60
C PHE A 36 10.97 26.91 -20.37
N GLY A 37 10.00 27.48 -21.09
CA GLY A 37 8.60 27.03 -21.08
C GLY A 37 8.40 25.59 -21.57
N ARG A 38 9.15 25.13 -22.57
CA ARG A 38 9.11 23.72 -23.02
C ARG A 38 9.68 22.76 -21.99
N ALA A 39 10.72 23.17 -21.25
CA ALA A 39 11.28 22.38 -20.16
C ALA A 39 10.31 22.28 -18.96
N ILE A 40 9.63 23.38 -18.62
CA ILE A 40 8.58 23.39 -17.59
C ILE A 40 7.39 22.51 -18.01
N GLY A 41 6.86 22.69 -19.22
CA GLY A 41 5.73 21.89 -19.71
C GLY A 41 6.04 20.40 -19.74
N GLY A 42 7.25 20.02 -20.18
CA GLY A 42 7.70 18.62 -20.16
C GLY A 42 7.84 18.05 -18.74
N THR A 43 8.28 18.87 -17.77
CA THR A 43 8.40 18.43 -16.37
C THR A 43 7.03 18.23 -15.74
N ILE A 44 6.09 19.16 -15.93
CA ILE A 44 4.70 19.04 -15.43
C ILE A 44 4.02 17.80 -16.04
N ALA A 45 4.13 17.62 -17.36
CA ALA A 45 3.58 16.45 -18.03
C ALA A 45 4.21 15.14 -17.51
N GLY A 46 5.52 15.13 -17.25
CA GLY A 46 6.25 14.00 -16.67
C GLY A 46 5.93 13.72 -15.21
N THR A 47 5.44 14.71 -14.45
CA THR A 47 4.97 14.50 -13.06
C THR A 47 3.57 13.90 -13.04
N VAL A 48 2.66 14.38 -13.89
CA VAL A 48 1.28 13.85 -13.97
C VAL A 48 1.28 12.42 -14.51
N LEU A 49 2.09 12.15 -15.53
CA LEU A 49 2.26 10.83 -16.11
C LEU A 49 3.77 10.51 -16.19
N PRO A 50 4.29 9.67 -15.28
CA PRO A 50 5.70 9.28 -15.27
C PRO A 50 6.14 8.81 -16.66
N GLY A 51 7.21 9.41 -17.18
CA GLY A 51 7.77 9.06 -18.50
C GLY A 51 7.26 9.91 -19.67
N LEU A 52 6.11 10.57 -19.57
CA LEU A 52 5.56 11.38 -20.68
C LEU A 52 6.46 12.57 -21.05
N GLY A 53 7.03 13.24 -20.04
CA GLY A 53 8.04 14.30 -20.23
C GLY A 53 9.34 13.82 -20.90
N LEU A 54 9.72 12.56 -20.69
CA LEU A 54 10.92 11.94 -21.28
C LEU A 54 10.67 11.45 -22.72
N VAL A 55 9.46 10.97 -23.01
CA VAL A 55 9.00 10.59 -24.36
C VAL A 55 8.89 11.81 -25.29
N LEU A 56 8.39 12.93 -24.76
CA LEU A 56 8.33 14.22 -25.49
C LEU A 56 9.73 14.85 -25.70
N GLY A 57 10.73 14.41 -24.92
CA GLY A 57 12.13 14.79 -25.06
C GLY A 57 12.92 13.92 -26.04
N ARG A 58 14.24 13.86 -25.85
CA ARG A 58 15.16 13.11 -26.72
C ARG A 58 15.35 11.65 -26.29
N HIS A 59 14.87 11.25 -25.12
CA HIS A 59 15.15 9.95 -24.51
C HIS A 59 13.91 9.06 -24.44
N ARG A 60 13.36 8.80 -25.64
CA ARG A 60 12.08 8.13 -25.85
C ARG A 60 12.00 6.71 -25.27
N MET A 61 13.10 5.96 -25.30
CA MET A 61 13.13 4.59 -24.77
C MET A 61 12.96 4.55 -23.23
N ILE A 62 13.66 5.42 -22.51
CA ILE A 62 13.57 5.48 -21.04
C ILE A 62 12.20 6.01 -20.63
N GLY A 63 11.69 7.04 -21.32
CA GLY A 63 10.35 7.54 -21.09
C GLY A 63 9.26 6.49 -21.35
N ALA A 64 9.41 5.70 -22.43
CA ALA A 64 8.47 4.64 -22.75
C ALA A 64 8.47 3.54 -21.69
N VAL A 65 9.64 3.07 -21.24
CA VAL A 65 9.75 2.04 -20.18
C VAL A 65 9.10 2.50 -18.88
N VAL A 66 9.35 3.74 -18.46
CA VAL A 66 8.74 4.31 -17.24
C VAL A 66 7.21 4.41 -17.39
N LEU A 67 6.74 4.91 -18.54
CA LEU A 67 5.31 5.06 -18.83
C LEU A 67 4.58 3.71 -18.93
N THR A 68 5.16 2.73 -19.61
CA THR A 68 4.58 1.38 -19.72
C THR A 68 4.56 0.67 -18.39
N THR A 69 5.59 0.84 -17.55
CA THR A 69 5.61 0.26 -16.20
C THR A 69 4.53 0.87 -15.32
N PHE A 70 4.35 2.20 -15.39
CA PHE A 70 3.31 2.90 -14.66
C PHE A 70 1.90 2.48 -15.11
N LEU A 71 1.63 2.51 -16.42
CA LEU A 71 0.33 2.13 -16.98
C LEU A 71 0.03 0.64 -16.76
N GLY A 72 1.04 -0.23 -16.87
CA GLY A 72 0.90 -1.65 -16.58
C GLY A 72 0.58 -1.92 -15.11
N GLY A 73 1.22 -1.20 -14.18
CA GLY A 73 0.91 -1.25 -12.75
C GLY A 73 -0.51 -0.77 -12.45
N LEU A 74 -0.95 0.34 -13.05
CA LEU A 74 -2.30 0.86 -12.91
C LEU A 74 -3.34 -0.14 -13.43
N LEU A 75 -3.10 -0.71 -14.61
CA LEU A 75 -3.97 -1.73 -15.20
C LEU A 75 -4.05 -2.98 -14.31
N ALA A 76 -2.91 -3.46 -13.80
CA ALA A 76 -2.89 -4.61 -12.88
C ALA A 76 -3.70 -4.33 -11.61
N LEU A 77 -3.58 -3.13 -11.04
CA LEU A 77 -4.36 -2.71 -9.88
C LEU A 77 -5.87 -2.71 -10.20
N VAL A 78 -6.27 -2.13 -11.33
CA VAL A 78 -7.68 -2.12 -11.77
C VAL A 78 -8.20 -3.55 -11.96
N LEU A 79 -7.44 -4.41 -12.61
CA LEU A 79 -7.82 -5.82 -12.80
C LEU A 79 -7.96 -6.57 -11.47
N LEU A 80 -7.08 -6.32 -10.50
CA LEU A 80 -7.20 -6.90 -9.16
C LEU A 80 -8.49 -6.43 -8.46
N VAL A 81 -8.84 -5.15 -8.55
CA VAL A 81 -10.07 -4.59 -7.95
C VAL A 81 -11.32 -5.17 -8.58
N VAL A 82 -11.37 -5.24 -9.92
CA VAL A 82 -12.56 -5.71 -10.64
C VAL A 82 -12.77 -7.22 -10.47
N PHE A 83 -11.70 -8.02 -10.63
CA PHE A 83 -11.82 -9.48 -10.69
C PHE A 83 -11.60 -10.19 -9.35
N ARG A 84 -10.95 -9.56 -8.36
CA ARG A 84 -10.60 -10.19 -7.08
C ARG A 84 -11.12 -9.45 -5.84
N ARG A 85 -12.25 -8.75 -5.94
CA ARG A 85 -12.87 -7.98 -4.84
C ARG A 85 -12.98 -8.73 -3.50
N ARG A 86 -13.37 -10.02 -3.51
CA ARG A 86 -13.50 -10.83 -2.28
C ARG A 86 -12.13 -11.13 -1.65
N SER A 87 -11.12 -11.39 -2.48
CA SER A 87 -9.75 -11.62 -2.03
C SER A 87 -9.09 -10.35 -1.50
N LEU A 88 -9.46 -9.17 -2.01
CA LEU A 88 -8.92 -7.90 -1.52
C LEU A 88 -9.29 -7.62 -0.06
N ILE A 89 -10.51 -7.96 0.36
CA ILE A 89 -10.93 -7.82 1.76
C ILE A 89 -10.09 -8.75 2.65
N ALA A 90 -9.89 -10.00 2.23
CA ALA A 90 -9.05 -10.95 2.95
C ALA A 90 -7.57 -10.50 3.00
N TRP A 91 -7.06 -9.88 1.95
CA TRP A 91 -5.70 -9.35 1.89
C TRP A 91 -5.51 -8.07 2.71
N ALA A 92 -6.53 -7.22 2.78
CA ALA A 92 -6.52 -6.03 3.63
C ALA A 92 -6.46 -6.37 5.13
N LEU A 93 -6.90 -7.57 5.51
CA LEU A 93 -6.79 -8.08 6.88
C LEU A 93 -5.50 -8.87 7.13
N ASN A 94 -4.59 -8.95 6.15
CA ASN A 94 -3.32 -9.65 6.30
C ASN A 94 -2.19 -8.65 6.63
N PRO A 95 -1.62 -8.68 7.85
CA PRO A 95 -0.56 -7.76 8.25
C PRO A 95 0.66 -7.77 7.33
N SER A 96 1.05 -8.94 6.79
CA SER A 96 2.22 -9.07 5.92
C SER A 96 2.00 -8.38 4.58
N ILE A 97 0.79 -8.43 4.03
CA ILE A 97 0.46 -7.73 2.78
C ILE A 97 0.45 -6.22 3.02
N MET A 98 -0.12 -5.75 4.14
CA MET A 98 -0.11 -4.33 4.50
C MET A 98 1.32 -3.79 4.70
N GLN A 99 2.20 -4.53 5.35
CA GLN A 99 3.62 -4.15 5.49
C GLN A 99 4.35 -4.11 4.15
N THR A 100 4.10 -5.10 3.29
CA THR A 100 4.67 -5.14 1.94
C THR A 100 4.19 -3.93 1.13
N ALA A 101 2.89 -3.59 1.21
CA ALA A 101 2.33 -2.41 0.56
C ALA A 101 2.97 -1.11 1.07
N ALA A 102 3.21 -0.98 2.38
CA ALA A 102 3.91 0.18 2.95
C ALA A 102 5.31 0.35 2.34
N ILE A 103 6.09 -0.74 2.26
CA ILE A 103 7.43 -0.72 1.65
C ILE A 103 7.34 -0.33 0.17
N ILE A 104 6.39 -0.90 -0.58
CA ILE A 104 6.17 -0.56 -1.99
C ILE A 104 5.87 0.92 -2.16
N LEU A 105 5.04 1.53 -1.31
CA LEU A 105 4.72 2.96 -1.38
C LEU A 105 5.96 3.84 -1.16
N VAL A 106 6.83 3.48 -0.21
CA VAL A 106 8.09 4.19 0.04
C VAL A 106 9.03 4.07 -1.16
N VAL A 107 9.23 2.85 -1.68
CA VAL A 107 10.09 2.63 -2.86
C VAL A 107 9.54 3.37 -4.08
N ALA A 108 8.22 3.34 -4.30
CA ALA A 108 7.55 4.06 -5.37
C ALA A 108 7.75 5.58 -5.24
N ALA A 109 7.67 6.13 -4.02
CA ALA A 109 7.93 7.55 -3.78
C ALA A 109 9.34 7.95 -4.20
N PHE A 110 10.37 7.19 -3.78
CA PHE A 110 11.75 7.46 -4.18
C PHE A 110 11.97 7.31 -5.69
N ALA A 111 11.43 6.26 -6.30
CA ALA A 111 11.54 6.04 -7.73
C ALA A 111 10.90 7.20 -8.52
N TRP A 112 9.71 7.67 -8.10
CA TRP A 112 9.00 8.76 -8.76
C TRP A 112 9.74 10.10 -8.59
N VAL A 113 10.24 10.40 -7.39
CA VAL A 113 11.10 11.58 -7.15
C VAL A 113 12.34 11.52 -8.04
N GLY A 114 12.97 10.35 -8.15
CA GLY A 114 14.10 10.12 -9.05
C GLY A 114 13.77 10.42 -10.52
N VAL A 115 12.60 9.99 -11.00
CA VAL A 115 12.11 10.30 -12.35
C VAL A 115 11.89 11.81 -12.54
N ILE A 116 11.31 12.50 -11.57
CA ILE A 116 11.09 13.96 -11.62
C ILE A 116 12.44 14.70 -11.72
N ILE A 117 13.39 14.34 -10.87
CA ILE A 117 14.74 14.94 -10.87
C ILE A 117 15.43 14.67 -12.20
N LEU A 118 15.44 13.42 -12.68
CA LEU A 118 16.10 13.05 -13.92
C LEU A 118 15.50 13.79 -15.12
N THR A 119 14.17 13.89 -15.16
CA THR A 119 13.44 14.65 -16.19
C THR A 119 13.90 16.11 -16.18
N HIS A 120 13.95 16.77 -15.02
CA HIS A 120 14.39 18.16 -14.94
C HIS A 120 15.87 18.35 -15.34
N VAL A 121 16.75 17.47 -14.87
CA VAL A 121 18.19 17.49 -15.18
C VAL A 121 18.44 17.34 -16.69
N TRP A 122 17.63 16.54 -17.38
CA TRP A 122 17.80 16.23 -18.80
C TRP A 122 17.14 17.26 -19.72
N LEU A 123 16.11 17.97 -19.24
CA LEU A 123 15.44 19.02 -20.00
C LEU A 123 16.05 20.43 -19.81
N ARG A 124 16.85 20.66 -18.75
CA ARG A 124 17.43 21.98 -18.47
C ARG A 124 18.41 22.44 -19.57
N PRO A 125 18.39 23.72 -20.01
CA PRO A 125 19.35 24.26 -20.99
C PRO A 125 20.77 24.36 -20.42
N ALA A 126 21.81 24.40 -21.27
CA ALA A 126 23.21 24.40 -20.82
C ALA A 126 23.65 25.71 -20.11
N LYS A 127 22.97 26.83 -20.39
CA LYS A 127 23.23 28.15 -19.79
C LYS A 127 22.00 28.58 -18.98
N LEU A 128 22.06 28.52 -17.65
CA LEU A 128 21.03 29.06 -16.76
C LEU A 128 21.59 30.21 -15.93
N THR A 129 20.79 31.26 -15.74
CA THR A 129 21.06 32.30 -14.72
C THR A 129 20.80 31.75 -13.32
N ASN A 130 21.40 32.37 -12.29
CA ASN A 130 21.27 31.93 -10.89
C ASN A 130 19.80 31.91 -10.42
N GLY A 131 18.97 32.88 -10.85
CA GLY A 131 17.53 32.90 -10.54
C GLY A 131 16.75 31.75 -11.19
N GLN A 132 17.07 31.41 -12.44
CA GLN A 132 16.42 30.28 -13.14
C GLN A 132 16.80 28.92 -12.54
N ARG A 133 18.02 28.78 -12.01
CA ARG A 133 18.43 27.60 -11.24
C ARG A 133 17.64 27.45 -9.95
N GLY A 134 17.46 28.55 -9.21
CA GLY A 134 16.64 28.57 -8.00
C GLY A 134 15.18 28.22 -8.27
N ALA A 135 14.58 28.82 -9.30
CA ALA A 135 13.20 28.53 -9.69
C ALA A 135 12.99 27.07 -10.14
N GLY A 136 13.94 26.51 -10.90
CA GLY A 136 13.89 25.10 -11.31
C GLY A 136 14.01 24.14 -10.11
N ALA A 137 14.92 24.41 -9.18
CA ALA A 137 15.07 23.63 -7.96
C ALA A 137 13.82 23.69 -7.06
N ALA A 138 13.24 24.89 -6.90
CA ALA A 138 12.00 25.08 -6.15
C ALA A 138 10.84 24.28 -6.77
N LEU A 139 10.68 24.34 -8.10
CA LEU A 139 9.65 23.58 -8.81
C LEU A 139 9.82 22.06 -8.61
N VAL A 140 11.03 21.54 -8.76
CA VAL A 140 11.31 20.11 -8.55
C VAL A 140 11.03 19.71 -7.10
N GLY A 141 11.42 20.54 -6.13
CA GLY A 141 11.14 20.33 -4.72
C GLY A 141 9.64 20.23 -4.44
N VAL A 142 8.85 21.18 -4.96
CA VAL A 142 7.39 21.19 -4.81
C VAL A 142 6.74 19.97 -5.45
N LEU A 143 7.10 19.64 -6.70
CA LEU A 143 6.53 18.48 -7.40
C LEU A 143 6.92 17.16 -6.73
N SER A 144 8.15 17.05 -6.23
CA SER A 144 8.60 15.88 -5.47
C SER A 144 7.83 15.74 -4.15
N PHE A 145 7.62 16.85 -3.44
CA PHE A 145 6.83 16.86 -2.21
C PHE A 145 5.37 16.47 -2.46
N LEU A 146 4.74 17.01 -3.50
CA LEU A 146 3.34 16.71 -3.86
C LEU A 146 3.10 15.22 -4.15
N VAL A 147 4.11 14.50 -4.64
CA VAL A 147 4.03 13.07 -4.90
C VAL A 147 4.45 12.24 -3.67
N ALA A 148 5.56 12.60 -3.03
CA ALA A 148 6.11 11.84 -1.91
C ALA A 148 5.23 11.93 -0.66
N ALA A 149 4.63 13.08 -0.37
CA ALA A 149 3.81 13.30 0.82
C ALA A 149 2.61 12.32 0.92
N PRO A 150 1.71 12.20 -0.10
CA PRO A 150 0.60 11.26 -0.02
C PRO A 150 1.05 9.79 0.03
N LEU A 151 2.13 9.43 -0.65
CA LEU A 151 2.70 8.07 -0.60
C LEU A 151 3.25 7.74 0.80
N ALA A 152 3.93 8.69 1.44
CA ALA A 152 4.43 8.55 2.81
C ALA A 152 3.28 8.42 3.81
N VAL A 153 2.24 9.24 3.68
CA VAL A 153 1.02 9.14 4.50
C VAL A 153 0.35 7.77 4.32
N GLY A 154 0.22 7.31 3.08
CA GLY A 154 -0.31 5.97 2.78
C GLY A 154 0.51 4.86 3.43
N SER A 155 1.84 4.96 3.39
CA SER A 155 2.74 4.01 4.05
C SER A 155 2.53 3.99 5.57
N VAL A 156 2.40 5.15 6.21
CA VAL A 156 2.17 5.26 7.66
C VAL A 156 0.83 4.62 8.04
N TYR A 157 -0.23 4.88 7.28
CA TYR A 157 -1.52 4.24 7.53
C TYR A 157 -1.47 2.72 7.34
N ALA A 158 -0.75 2.24 6.33
CA ALA A 158 -0.57 0.82 6.08
C ALA A 158 0.20 0.12 7.22
N THR A 159 1.27 0.73 7.73
CA THR A 159 2.01 0.19 8.88
C THR A 159 1.20 0.22 10.17
N ALA A 160 0.49 1.33 10.43
CA ALA A 160 -0.37 1.45 11.60
C ALA A 160 -1.47 0.38 11.59
N SER A 161 -2.13 0.19 10.45
CA SER A 161 -3.16 -0.84 10.29
C SER A 161 -2.60 -2.25 10.47
N ALA A 162 -1.42 -2.54 9.89
CA ALA A 162 -0.76 -3.83 10.06
C ALA A 162 -0.40 -4.13 11.52
N GLN A 163 0.05 -3.12 12.26
CA GLN A 163 0.39 -3.24 13.68
C GLN A 163 -0.85 -3.45 14.55
N SER A 164 -1.96 -2.75 14.27
CA SER A 164 -3.23 -2.99 14.98
C SER A 164 -3.73 -4.41 14.74
N VAL A 165 -3.78 -4.86 13.48
CA VAL A 165 -4.26 -6.21 13.13
C VAL A 165 -3.32 -7.28 13.71
N GLY A 166 -2.00 -7.15 13.51
CA GLY A 166 -1.03 -8.13 14.03
C GLY A 166 -0.90 -8.13 15.56
N GLY A 167 -1.15 -6.99 16.20
CA GLY A 167 -1.13 -6.85 17.66
C GLY A 167 -2.34 -7.51 18.33
N THR A 168 -3.53 -7.35 17.74
CA THR A 168 -4.77 -7.96 18.24
C THR A 168 -4.89 -9.43 17.86
N PHE A 169 -4.61 -9.77 16.60
CA PHE A 169 -4.69 -11.12 16.07
C PHE A 169 -3.30 -11.75 15.99
N LYS A 170 -2.73 -12.05 17.17
CA LYS A 170 -1.47 -12.78 17.24
C LYS A 170 -1.62 -14.17 16.63
N SER A 171 -0.55 -14.65 16.00
CA SER A 171 -0.50 -16.00 15.45
C SER A 171 -0.82 -17.04 16.53
N HIS A 172 -1.33 -18.20 16.11
CA HIS A 172 -1.65 -19.32 17.00
C HIS A 172 -0.48 -19.71 17.91
N ASN A 173 0.77 -19.44 17.53
CA ASN A 173 1.94 -19.73 18.35
C ASN A 173 2.21 -18.66 19.43
N ASP A 174 1.77 -17.42 19.22
CA ASP A 174 2.04 -16.27 20.10
C ASP A 174 0.81 -15.82 20.90
N SER A 175 -0.36 -16.37 20.60
CA SER A 175 -1.59 -16.14 21.35
C SER A 175 -1.55 -16.92 22.67
N LYS A 176 -1.36 -16.19 23.78
CA LYS A 176 -1.44 -16.73 25.14
C LYS A 176 -2.90 -16.70 25.60
N SER A 177 -3.52 -17.88 25.72
CA SER A 177 -4.82 -18.04 26.37
C SER A 177 -4.64 -18.89 27.63
N ALA A 178 -5.17 -18.41 28.75
CA ALA A 178 -5.11 -19.12 30.03
C ALA A 178 -5.89 -20.45 30.02
N THR A 179 -6.79 -20.64 29.05
CA THR A 179 -7.67 -21.81 28.93
C THR A 179 -7.29 -22.69 27.74
N ARG A 180 -6.13 -22.46 27.11
CA ARG A 180 -5.71 -23.27 25.98
C ARG A 180 -5.24 -24.65 26.45
N PRO A 181 -5.82 -25.75 25.96
CA PRO A 181 -5.29 -27.09 26.23
C PRO A 181 -3.85 -27.18 25.73
N SER A 182 -2.95 -27.71 26.57
CA SER A 182 -1.53 -27.94 26.22
C SER A 182 -1.35 -29.14 25.27
N GLU A 183 -2.37 -29.99 25.17
CA GLU A 183 -2.35 -31.18 24.32
C GLU A 183 -2.68 -30.83 22.87
N LYS A 184 -1.83 -31.32 21.95
CA LYS A 184 -2.11 -31.23 20.52
C LYS A 184 -3.12 -32.33 20.18
N PRO A 185 -4.20 -32.04 19.45
CA PRO A 185 -5.12 -33.09 19.00
C PRO A 185 -4.35 -34.08 18.12
N THR A 186 -4.08 -35.26 18.65
CA THR A 186 -3.50 -36.38 17.91
C THR A 186 -4.63 -37.06 17.12
N ARG A 187 -4.40 -37.30 15.82
CA ARG A 187 -5.36 -38.01 14.96
C ARG A 187 -5.64 -39.46 15.41
N GLU A 188 -4.84 -39.98 16.34
CA GLU A 188 -4.89 -41.34 16.85
C GLU A 188 -5.67 -41.47 18.17
N ALA A 189 -6.15 -40.36 18.74
CA ALA A 189 -7.00 -40.39 19.93
C ALA A 189 -8.38 -40.98 19.57
N ALA A 190 -8.83 -41.97 20.34
CA ALA A 190 -10.22 -42.42 20.30
C ALA A 190 -11.16 -41.22 20.44
N ASP A 191 -12.29 -41.21 19.73
CA ASP A 191 -13.27 -40.13 19.79
C ASP A 191 -13.64 -39.83 21.26
N PRO A 192 -13.22 -38.68 21.81
CA PRO A 192 -13.41 -38.38 23.23
C PRO A 192 -14.89 -38.15 23.57
N TRP A 193 -15.75 -38.01 22.56
CA TRP A 193 -17.18 -37.78 22.70
C TRP A 193 -18.01 -39.03 22.41
N LYS A 194 -17.37 -40.18 22.20
CA LYS A 194 -18.06 -41.44 21.93
C LYS A 194 -18.97 -41.82 23.10
N GLY A 195 -20.26 -41.94 22.83
CA GLY A 195 -21.28 -42.28 23.83
C GLY A 195 -21.68 -41.11 24.74
N VAL A 196 -21.24 -39.89 24.43
CA VAL A 196 -21.67 -38.67 25.13
C VAL A 196 -22.88 -38.10 24.39
N ASP A 197 -24.03 -38.01 25.05
CA ASP A 197 -25.26 -37.50 24.42
C ASP A 197 -25.23 -35.98 24.23
N ARG A 198 -24.59 -35.24 25.14
CA ARG A 198 -24.47 -33.77 25.10
C ARG A 198 -23.15 -33.29 25.70
N VAL A 199 -22.58 -32.27 25.06
CA VAL A 199 -21.42 -31.52 25.58
C VAL A 199 -21.88 -30.10 25.90
N ASN A 200 -21.81 -29.69 27.16
CA ASN A 200 -22.15 -28.34 27.60
C ASN A 200 -20.88 -27.56 27.93
N ILE A 201 -20.65 -26.48 27.20
CA ILE A 201 -19.50 -25.59 27.39
C ILE A 201 -20.00 -24.27 27.96
N LEU A 202 -19.58 -23.94 29.18
CA LEU A 202 -19.82 -22.63 29.79
C LEU A 202 -18.81 -21.63 29.23
N LEU A 203 -19.32 -20.61 28.56
CA LEU A 203 -18.57 -19.49 27.99
C LEU A 203 -18.74 -18.28 28.90
N LEU A 204 -17.62 -17.85 29.48
CA LEU A 204 -17.54 -16.69 30.37
C LEU A 204 -16.73 -15.59 29.67
N GLY A 205 -17.41 -14.52 29.28
CA GLY A 205 -16.79 -13.32 28.72
C GLY A 205 -16.39 -12.38 29.84
N GLY A 206 -15.10 -12.35 30.15
CA GLY A 206 -14.52 -11.53 31.21
C GLY A 206 -13.86 -10.26 30.68
N ASP A 207 -14.19 -9.10 31.25
CA ASP A 207 -13.36 -7.90 31.15
C ASP A 207 -12.44 -7.84 32.38
N SER A 208 -11.13 -7.90 32.14
CA SER A 208 -10.11 -7.79 33.19
C SER A 208 -9.40 -6.45 33.04
N ASP A 209 -9.70 -5.51 33.95
CA ASP A 209 -8.94 -4.29 34.11
C ASP A 209 -7.57 -4.66 34.70
N GLY A 210 -6.55 -4.70 33.86
CA GLY A 210 -5.21 -5.11 34.24
C GLY A 210 -4.68 -4.35 35.45
N GLY A 211 -4.40 -5.08 36.53
CA GLY A 211 -3.42 -4.68 37.55
C GLY A 211 -3.93 -4.07 38.84
N ASN A 212 -5.22 -3.76 39.01
CA ASN A 212 -5.68 -3.08 40.24
C ASN A 212 -6.93 -3.66 40.91
N ARG A 213 -7.36 -4.86 40.52
CA ARG A 213 -8.56 -5.52 41.07
C ARG A 213 -8.38 -7.04 41.14
N ASP A 214 -8.78 -7.62 42.27
CA ASP A 214 -8.99 -9.06 42.38
C ASP A 214 -10.36 -9.41 41.78
N GLY A 215 -10.34 -10.10 40.64
CA GLY A 215 -11.54 -10.65 40.00
C GLY A 215 -11.69 -10.30 38.51
N ILE A 216 -12.32 -11.21 37.76
CA ILE A 216 -12.69 -11.01 36.35
C ILE A 216 -14.17 -10.66 36.29
N ARG A 217 -14.54 -9.54 35.66
CA ARG A 217 -15.95 -9.18 35.47
C ARG A 217 -16.53 -9.97 34.31
N THR A 218 -17.27 -11.03 34.58
CA THR A 218 -17.97 -11.80 33.56
C THR A 218 -19.23 -11.06 33.11
N ASP A 219 -19.07 -10.16 32.14
CA ASP A 219 -20.19 -9.40 31.58
C ASP A 219 -21.03 -10.24 30.59
N THR A 220 -20.54 -11.42 30.17
CA THR A 220 -21.26 -12.37 29.33
C THR A 220 -21.19 -13.78 29.92
N VAL A 221 -22.35 -14.42 30.07
CA VAL A 221 -22.48 -15.82 30.50
C VAL A 221 -23.33 -16.55 29.47
N MET A 222 -22.75 -17.52 28.78
CA MET A 222 -23.47 -18.34 27.80
C MET A 222 -23.14 -19.81 27.99
N VAL A 223 -24.11 -20.69 27.77
CA VAL A 223 -23.87 -22.13 27.68
C VAL A 223 -24.08 -22.55 26.23
N ALA A 224 -23.05 -23.11 25.62
CA ALA A 224 -23.15 -23.80 24.34
C ALA A 224 -23.41 -25.28 24.60
N SER A 225 -24.63 -25.74 24.31
CA SER A 225 -24.99 -27.15 24.37
C SER A 225 -24.87 -27.77 22.97
N ILE A 226 -23.99 -28.75 22.84
CA ILE A 226 -23.60 -29.38 21.58
C ILE A 226 -24.05 -30.84 21.60
N ASP A 227 -24.75 -31.27 20.57
CA ASP A 227 -24.98 -32.67 20.27
C ASP A 227 -23.82 -33.17 19.39
N PRO A 228 -22.93 -34.04 19.91
CA PRO A 228 -21.76 -34.49 19.16
C PRO A 228 -22.11 -35.50 18.04
N GLN A 229 -23.31 -36.11 18.05
CA GLN A 229 -23.75 -37.03 16.99
C GLN A 229 -24.29 -36.28 15.78
N THR A 230 -25.06 -35.21 16.01
CA THR A 230 -25.68 -34.42 14.91
C THR A 230 -24.93 -33.13 14.58
N GLY A 231 -24.07 -32.64 15.49
CA GLY A 231 -23.40 -31.34 15.38
C GLY A 231 -24.28 -30.15 15.72
N ASN A 232 -25.52 -30.37 16.17
CA ASN A 232 -26.44 -29.29 16.52
C ASN A 232 -25.98 -28.54 17.77
N VAL A 233 -25.92 -27.21 17.68
CA VAL A 233 -25.51 -26.32 18.78
C VAL A 233 -26.68 -25.44 19.20
N THR A 234 -26.97 -25.41 20.50
CA THR A 234 -27.90 -24.47 21.13
C THR A 234 -27.13 -23.55 22.07
N LEU A 235 -27.27 -22.24 21.89
CA LEU A 235 -26.67 -21.24 22.75
C LEU A 235 -27.73 -20.68 23.69
N VAL A 236 -27.51 -20.84 24.99
CA VAL A 236 -28.36 -20.26 26.03
C VAL A 236 -27.60 -19.13 26.70
N SER A 237 -28.04 -17.89 26.50
CA SER A 237 -27.43 -16.72 27.12
C SER A 237 -28.13 -16.37 28.42
N LEU A 238 -27.35 -16.15 29.49
CA LEU A 238 -27.85 -15.64 30.75
C LEU A 238 -27.47 -14.16 30.89
N PRO A 239 -28.44 -13.26 31.16
CA PRO A 239 -28.14 -11.88 31.49
C PRO A 239 -27.22 -11.79 32.72
N ARG A 240 -26.26 -10.85 32.70
CA ARG A 240 -25.32 -10.61 33.82
C ARG A 240 -26.02 -10.39 35.16
N ASN A 241 -27.17 -9.70 35.13
CA ASN A 241 -27.93 -9.35 36.33
C ASN A 241 -29.06 -10.36 36.62
N THR A 242 -28.90 -11.63 36.27
CA THR A 242 -29.88 -12.65 36.64
C THR A 242 -29.80 -12.89 38.14
N GLY A 243 -30.63 -12.18 38.90
CA GLY A 243 -30.69 -12.27 40.35
C GLY A 243 -31.63 -13.38 40.82
N ARG A 244 -31.50 -13.74 42.09
CA ARG A 244 -32.39 -14.71 42.77
C ARG A 244 -32.49 -16.09 42.10
N MET A 245 -31.44 -16.50 41.40
CA MET A 245 -31.37 -17.89 40.94
C MET A 245 -31.15 -18.78 42.17
N PRO A 246 -32.07 -19.72 42.44
CA PRO A 246 -31.94 -20.59 43.59
C PRO A 246 -30.73 -21.49 43.41
N PHE A 247 -29.89 -21.57 44.43
CA PHE A 247 -28.85 -22.58 44.50
C PHE A 247 -29.46 -23.91 44.98
N PRO A 248 -28.95 -25.07 44.53
CA PRO A 248 -29.39 -26.37 45.02
C PRO A 248 -29.32 -26.44 46.56
N GLU A 249 -30.35 -27.00 47.21
CA GLU A 249 -30.48 -27.04 48.67
C GLU A 249 -29.28 -27.69 49.37
N ASP A 250 -28.60 -28.61 48.69
CA ASP A 250 -27.43 -29.34 49.13
C ASP A 250 -26.09 -28.63 48.85
N SER A 251 -26.12 -27.43 48.25
CA SER A 251 -24.91 -26.67 47.93
C SER A 251 -24.51 -25.71 49.05
N VAL A 252 -23.19 -25.56 49.27
CA VAL A 252 -22.63 -24.57 50.22
C VAL A 252 -23.12 -23.14 49.91
N LEU A 253 -23.38 -22.84 48.64
CA LEU A 253 -23.92 -21.53 48.24
C LEU A 253 -25.35 -21.30 48.69
N HIS A 254 -26.15 -22.35 48.89
CA HIS A 254 -27.51 -22.23 49.41
C HIS A 254 -27.52 -21.82 50.89
N GLU A 255 -26.53 -22.23 51.69
CA GLU A 255 -26.37 -21.76 53.07
C GLU A 255 -26.12 -20.25 53.14
N HIS A 256 -25.36 -19.70 52.18
CA HIS A 256 -25.03 -18.28 52.12
C HIS A 256 -26.05 -17.44 51.36
N PHE A 257 -26.70 -18.01 50.35
CA PHE A 257 -27.65 -17.34 49.46
C PHE A 257 -28.91 -18.21 49.25
N PRO A 258 -29.72 -18.44 50.30
CA PRO A 258 -30.86 -19.35 50.24
C PRO A 258 -31.92 -18.93 49.21
N TYR A 259 -32.01 -17.63 48.92
CA TYR A 259 -32.92 -17.06 47.91
C TYR A 259 -32.18 -16.61 46.64
N GLY A 260 -30.96 -17.12 46.43
CA GLY A 260 -30.07 -16.72 45.35
C GLY A 260 -29.34 -15.40 45.59
N PHE A 261 -28.35 -15.12 44.76
CA PHE A 261 -27.57 -13.88 44.84
C PHE A 261 -28.40 -12.69 44.33
N SER A 262 -28.47 -11.62 45.12
CA SER A 262 -29.07 -10.35 44.75
C SER A 262 -28.19 -9.22 45.30
N ASN A 263 -27.66 -8.32 44.46
CA ASN A 263 -27.14 -6.99 44.88
C ASN A 263 -26.74 -6.12 43.65
N GLY A 264 -27.24 -4.91 43.45
CA GLY A 264 -28.04 -4.11 44.39
C GLY A 264 -28.78 -2.92 43.79
N ASP A 265 -30.09 -3.09 43.57
CA ASP A 265 -31.08 -2.10 43.94
C ASP A 265 -31.97 -2.67 45.05
N GLY A 266 -32.17 -1.87 46.10
CA GLY A 266 -32.82 -2.26 47.35
C GLY A 266 -34.32 -1.98 47.31
N SER A 267 -35.09 -2.86 46.70
CA SER A 267 -36.51 -2.99 47.06
C SER A 267 -36.87 -4.39 47.56
N ASN A 268 -35.91 -5.13 48.11
CA ASN A 268 -36.12 -6.16 49.12
C ASN A 268 -34.92 -6.18 50.06
#